data_AF-A0A847SVC8-F1
#
_entry.id   AF-A0A847SVC8-F1
#
_cell.length_a   1.000
_cell.length_b   1.000
_cell.length_c   1.000
_cell.angle_alpha   90.00
_cell.angle_beta   90.00
_cell.angle_gamma   90.00
#
_symmetry.space_group_name_H-M   'P 1'
#
loop_
_entity.id
_entity.type
_entity.pdbx_description
1 polymer ?
#
loop_
_entity_poly.entity_id
_entity_poly.type
_entity_poly.pdbx_seq_one_letter_code
_entity_poly.pdbx_strand_id
1 'polypeptide(L)'
;MNAGMFLSSTPLLDDSFFERTQLFITEVNDKGAMGFVVNKLFPRKFNELVEFRHSIAFSLYDGGPVDREHLYFIHRRPDLIEGGVPVAGDIYVGGDFKAAVKYMNNKTITENDIRLFIGYCGWDSFELEEEIAEGSWEIVENGNLF
;
A
#
# COMPACT_ATOMS: atom_id res chain seq x y z
N MET A 1 -9.46 14.66 6.36
CA MET A 1 -8.12 14.54 5.71
C MET A 1 -8.25 14.30 4.21
N ASN A 2 -7.16 14.07 3.48
CA ASN A 2 -7.17 13.73 2.05
C ASN A 2 -6.38 12.44 1.79
N ALA A 3 -6.73 11.72 0.71
CA ALA A 3 -5.89 10.66 0.18
C ALA A 3 -4.57 11.22 -0.38
N GLY A 4 -3.55 10.36 -0.51
CA GLY A 4 -2.21 10.73 -0.95
C GLY A 4 -1.27 11.22 0.16
N MET A 5 -1.73 11.21 1.41
CA MET A 5 -0.93 11.59 2.57
C MET A 5 -0.05 10.44 3.05
N PHE A 6 1.11 10.78 3.61
CA PHE A 6 1.95 9.84 4.35
C PHE A 6 1.85 10.09 5.84
N LEU A 7 1.88 9.00 6.61
CA LEU A 7 1.93 9.04 8.07
C LEU A 7 3.15 8.27 8.57
N SER A 8 3.76 8.73 9.65
CA SER A 8 4.75 7.97 10.41
C SER A 8 4.18 7.60 11.77
N SER A 9 4.39 6.36 12.19
CA SER A 9 4.05 5.92 13.54
C SER A 9 4.89 6.66 14.58
N THR A 10 4.29 7.07 15.68
CA THR A 10 5.02 7.62 16.83
C THR A 10 5.39 6.52 17.83
N PRO A 11 6.22 6.80 18.86
CA PRO A 11 6.53 5.84 19.92
C PRO A 11 5.31 5.35 20.72
N LEU A 12 4.14 6.00 20.61
CA LEU A 12 2.90 5.49 21.21
C LEU A 12 2.46 4.15 20.62
N LEU A 13 2.93 3.83 19.41
CA LEU A 13 2.66 2.58 18.70
C LEU A 13 3.80 1.55 18.82
N ASP A 14 4.78 1.78 19.69
CA ASP A 14 5.82 0.78 19.98
C ASP A 14 5.19 -0.51 20.54
N ASP A 15 5.83 -1.66 20.27
CA ASP A 15 5.30 -3.00 20.60
C ASP A 15 3.98 -3.40 19.91
N SER A 16 3.52 -2.61 18.93
CA SER A 16 2.34 -2.92 18.10
C SER A 16 2.73 -3.44 16.70
N PHE A 17 1.72 -3.79 15.88
CA PHE A 17 1.94 -4.08 14.46
C PHE A 17 2.58 -2.89 13.71
N PHE A 18 2.29 -1.68 14.18
CA PHE A 18 2.63 -0.40 13.55
C PHE A 18 3.93 0.21 14.04
N GLU A 19 4.70 -0.48 14.88
CA GLU A 19 6.01 0.01 15.33
C GLU A 19 6.90 0.37 14.12
N ARG A 20 7.40 1.61 14.11
CA ARG A 20 8.31 2.17 13.08
C ARG A 20 7.77 2.04 11.66
N THR A 21 6.46 2.16 11.49
CA THR A 21 5.83 2.07 10.17
C THR A 21 5.66 3.44 9.51
N GLN A 22 5.73 3.44 8.19
CA GLN A 22 5.27 4.52 7.33
C GLN A 22 4.04 4.04 6.58
N LEU A 23 2.98 4.83 6.60
CA LEU A 23 1.74 4.57 5.89
C LEU A 23 1.60 5.51 4.69
N PHE A 24 0.97 5.01 3.63
CA PHE A 24 0.42 5.83 2.56
C PHE A 24 -1.09 5.66 2.50
N ILE A 25 -1.83 6.76 2.67
CA ILE A 25 -3.29 6.77 2.68
C ILE A 25 -3.80 6.82 1.24
N THR A 26 -4.57 5.82 0.83
CA THR A 26 -5.09 5.68 -0.54
C THR A 26 -6.54 6.09 -0.67
N GLU A 27 -7.30 6.09 0.42
CA GLU A 27 -8.71 6.48 0.43
C GLU A 27 -9.07 7.19 1.74
N VAL A 28 -9.88 8.24 1.65
CA VAL A 28 -10.56 8.88 2.78
C VAL A 28 -11.95 9.27 2.30
N ASN A 29 -12.98 8.79 3.00
CA ASN A 29 -14.38 9.14 2.74
C ASN A 29 -15.19 9.20 4.03
N ASP A 30 -16.50 9.37 3.89
CA ASP A 30 -17.47 9.45 4.98
C ASP A 30 -17.63 8.16 5.79
N LYS A 31 -17.14 7.03 5.26
CA LYS A 31 -17.16 5.72 5.94
C LYS A 31 -15.86 5.43 6.68
N GLY A 32 -14.76 6.11 6.35
CA GLY A 32 -13.46 5.88 6.98
C GLY A 32 -12.29 6.14 6.04
N ALA A 33 -11.17 5.47 6.31
CA ALA A 33 -9.95 5.60 5.53
C ALA A 33 -9.30 4.24 5.25
N MET A 34 -8.48 4.20 4.21
CA MET A 34 -7.67 3.04 3.84
C MET A 34 -6.26 3.48 3.46
N GLY A 35 -5.27 2.67 3.83
CA GLY A 35 -3.89 2.88 3.46
C GLY A 35 -3.06 1.61 3.57
N PHE A 36 -1.76 1.76 3.28
CA PHE A 36 -0.81 0.65 3.30
C PHE A 36 0.43 1.01 4.08
N VAL A 37 0.96 0.07 4.86
CA VAL A 37 2.33 0.15 5.37
C VAL A 37 3.29 -0.03 4.20
N VAL A 38 4.08 1.00 3.92
CA VAL A 38 4.95 1.04 2.74
C VAL A 38 6.38 0.61 3.04
N ASN A 39 6.81 0.58 4.29
CA ASN A 39 8.22 0.33 4.65
C ASN A 39 8.47 -1.04 5.31
N LYS A 40 7.49 -1.96 5.27
CA LYS A 40 7.58 -3.29 5.90
C LYS A 40 7.50 -4.40 4.86
N LEU A 41 8.61 -5.12 4.66
CA LEU A 41 8.65 -6.25 3.73
C LEU A 41 7.89 -7.44 4.30
N PHE A 42 7.14 -8.13 3.44
CA PHE A 42 6.60 -9.43 3.75
C PHE A 42 7.71 -10.50 3.62
N PRO A 43 7.73 -11.56 4.45
CA PRO A 43 8.82 -12.54 4.45
C PRO A 43 9.01 -13.34 3.15
N ARG A 44 8.00 -13.34 2.28
CA ARG A 44 8.00 -14.03 0.99
C ARG A 44 7.88 -13.03 -0.15
N LYS A 45 8.51 -13.34 -1.27
CA LYS A 45 8.34 -12.64 -2.54
C LYS A 45 7.10 -13.12 -3.28
N PHE A 46 6.71 -12.33 -4.28
CA PHE A 46 5.55 -12.61 -5.11
C PHE A 46 5.60 -14.00 -5.78
N ASN A 47 6.76 -14.37 -6.34
CA ASN A 47 6.97 -15.65 -6.99
C ASN A 47 7.10 -16.85 -6.04
N GLU A 48 7.06 -16.62 -4.72
CA GLU A 48 7.02 -17.69 -3.71
C GLU A 48 5.58 -18.07 -3.33
N LEU A 49 4.59 -17.31 -3.83
CA LEU A 49 3.18 -17.68 -3.75
C LEU A 49 2.87 -18.76 -4.78
N VAL A 50 2.09 -19.77 -4.40
CA VAL A 50 1.80 -20.95 -5.24
C VAL A 50 1.19 -20.55 -6.58
N GLU A 51 0.26 -19.58 -6.56
CA GLU A 51 -0.41 -19.06 -7.77
C GLU A 51 0.56 -18.37 -8.73
N PHE A 52 1.60 -17.71 -8.21
CA PHE A 52 2.53 -16.88 -8.98
C PHE A 52 3.94 -17.47 -9.10
N ARG A 53 4.10 -18.78 -8.83
CA ARG A 53 5.39 -19.48 -8.84
C ARG A 53 6.18 -19.41 -10.15
N HIS A 54 5.51 -19.07 -11.25
CA HIS A 54 6.10 -18.91 -12.59
C HIS A 54 6.34 -17.45 -12.98
N SER A 55 5.95 -16.51 -12.11
CA SER A 55 6.22 -15.08 -12.29
C SER A 55 7.66 -14.75 -11.90
N ILE A 56 8.12 -13.58 -12.33
CA ILE A 56 9.39 -13.05 -11.87
C ILE A 56 9.32 -12.65 -10.39
N ALA A 57 10.48 -12.62 -9.73
CA ALA A 57 10.57 -12.22 -8.34
C ALA A 57 10.28 -10.72 -8.19
N PHE A 58 9.29 -10.39 -7.35
CA PHE A 58 8.93 -9.05 -6.91
C PHE A 58 8.81 -9.04 -5.39
N SER A 59 9.24 -7.95 -4.76
CA SER A 59 9.03 -7.70 -3.33
C SER A 59 7.54 -7.62 -3.01
N LEU A 60 7.14 -8.27 -1.91
CA LEU A 60 5.84 -8.07 -1.29
C LEU A 60 6.03 -7.28 0.00
N TYR A 61 5.08 -6.40 0.30
CA TYR A 61 5.05 -5.63 1.52
C TYR A 61 3.90 -6.12 2.41
N ASP A 62 4.12 -6.12 3.73
CA ASP A 62 3.06 -6.37 4.71
C ASP A 62 2.26 -5.07 4.86
N GLY A 63 1.20 -4.93 4.06
CA GLY A 63 0.47 -3.69 3.88
C GLY A 63 -0.47 -3.34 5.04
N GLY A 64 -0.80 -4.32 5.87
CA GLY A 64 -1.55 -4.08 7.10
C GLY A 64 -2.21 -5.32 7.70
N PRO A 65 -2.89 -5.18 8.84
CA PRO A 65 -3.50 -6.29 9.55
C PRO A 65 -4.83 -6.75 8.94
N VAL A 66 -5.46 -5.95 8.08
CA VAL A 66 -6.78 -6.24 7.50
C VAL A 66 -6.62 -7.01 6.20
N ASP A 67 -7.51 -7.97 5.97
CA ASP A 67 -7.67 -8.72 4.72
C ASP A 67 -6.37 -9.37 4.17
N ARG A 68 -5.66 -10.07 5.07
CA ARG A 68 -4.35 -10.67 4.81
C ARG A 68 -4.33 -11.86 3.83
N GLU A 69 -5.50 -12.25 3.32
CA GLU A 69 -5.63 -13.31 2.30
C GLU A 69 -5.55 -12.75 0.86
N HIS A 70 -5.65 -11.43 0.68
CA HIS A 70 -5.68 -10.80 -0.63
C HIS A 70 -4.42 -9.97 -0.92
N LEU A 71 -4.11 -9.90 -2.22
CA LEU A 71 -3.08 -9.06 -2.78
C LEU A 71 -3.66 -7.71 -3.21
N TYR A 72 -2.91 -6.67 -2.88
CA TYR A 72 -3.17 -5.31 -3.28
C TYR A 72 -1.96 -4.75 -4.00
N PHE A 73 -2.14 -3.69 -4.79
CA PHE A 73 -1.03 -3.01 -5.42
C PHE A 73 -1.30 -1.54 -5.66
N ILE A 74 -0.21 -0.77 -5.63
CA ILE A 74 -0.17 0.62 -6.03
C ILE A 74 0.82 0.75 -7.18
N HIS A 75 0.48 1.53 -8.20
CA HIS A 75 1.31 1.70 -9.38
C HIS A 75 1.27 3.13 -9.93
N ARG A 76 2.22 3.44 -10.82
CA ARG A 76 2.29 4.70 -11.58
C ARG A 76 2.13 4.54 -13.09
N ARG A 77 1.51 3.44 -13.51
CA ARG A 77 1.38 3.01 -14.92
C ARG A 77 -0.06 2.91 -15.39
N PRO A 78 -0.86 4.00 -15.34
CA PRO A 78 -2.23 4.01 -15.85
C PRO A 78 -2.29 3.77 -17.37
N ASP A 79 -1.16 3.94 -18.07
CA ASP A 79 -1.00 3.64 -19.49
C ASP A 79 -0.95 2.13 -19.81
N LEU A 80 -0.64 1.28 -18.81
CA LEU A 80 -0.55 -0.17 -18.95
C LEU A 80 -1.59 -0.95 -18.15
N ILE A 81 -2.00 -0.41 -16.99
CA ILE A 81 -2.92 -1.06 -16.07
C ILE A 81 -4.20 -0.22 -16.02
N GLU A 82 -5.22 -0.69 -16.72
CA GLU A 82 -6.52 -0.04 -16.78
C GLU A 82 -7.33 -0.26 -15.50
N GLY A 83 -8.26 0.65 -15.19
CA GLY A 83 -9.20 0.51 -14.08
C GLY A 83 -8.63 0.79 -12.69
N GLY A 84 -7.39 1.26 -12.58
CA GLY A 84 -6.84 1.76 -11.31
C GLY A 84 -7.53 3.05 -10.85
N VAL A 85 -7.71 3.18 -9.53
CA VAL A 85 -8.32 4.37 -8.93
C VAL A 85 -7.23 5.41 -8.65
N PRO A 86 -7.36 6.66 -9.14
CA PRO A 86 -6.37 7.70 -8.88
C PRO A 86 -6.38 8.11 -7.41
N VAL A 87 -5.19 8.22 -6.81
CA VAL A 87 -5.00 8.63 -5.42
C VAL A 87 -4.45 10.05 -5.35
N ALA A 88 -3.23 10.26 -5.84
CA ALA A 88 -2.56 11.56 -5.87
C ALA A 88 -1.44 11.57 -6.92
N GLY A 89 -1.30 12.67 -7.67
CA GLY A 89 -0.27 12.77 -8.71
C GLY A 89 -0.40 11.68 -9.77
N ASP A 90 0.68 10.92 -9.98
CA ASP A 90 0.75 9.76 -10.88
C ASP A 90 0.43 8.42 -10.20
N ILE A 91 -0.07 8.43 -8.95
CA ILE A 91 -0.29 7.23 -8.15
C ILE A 91 -1.72 6.71 -8.27
N TYR A 92 -1.84 5.41 -8.54
CA TYR A 92 -3.09 4.69 -8.71
C TYR A 92 -3.10 3.42 -7.85
N VAL A 93 -4.25 3.11 -7.26
CA VAL A 93 -4.47 1.86 -6.50
C VAL A 93 -5.30 0.88 -7.32
N GLY A 94 -4.89 -0.39 -7.33
CA GLY A 94 -5.60 -1.46 -8.02
C GLY A 94 -5.64 -1.31 -9.55
N GLY A 95 -6.64 -1.92 -10.18
CA GLY A 95 -6.79 -2.02 -11.64
C GLY A 95 -6.69 -3.45 -12.14
N ASP A 96 -6.44 -3.62 -13.45
CA ASP A 96 -6.29 -4.95 -14.06
C ASP A 96 -5.02 -5.65 -13.56
N PHE A 97 -5.21 -6.50 -12.55
CA PHE A 97 -4.15 -7.29 -11.95
C PHE A 97 -3.48 -8.25 -12.94
N LYS A 98 -4.23 -8.80 -13.91
CA LYS A 98 -3.64 -9.70 -14.92
C LYS A 98 -2.71 -8.92 -15.85
N ALA A 99 -3.10 -7.70 -16.23
CA ALA A 99 -2.22 -6.80 -16.97
C ALA A 99 -0.95 -6.47 -16.16
N ALA A 100 -1.10 -6.11 -14.88
CA ALA A 100 0.04 -5.86 -14.00
C ALA A 100 1.03 -7.04 -13.98
N VAL A 101 0.54 -8.27 -13.74
CA VAL A 101 1.37 -9.48 -13.72
C VAL A 101 2.04 -9.75 -15.07
N LYS A 102 1.32 -9.56 -16.19
CA LYS A 102 1.89 -9.69 -17.54
C LYS A 102 3.05 -8.72 -17.77
N TYR A 103 2.88 -7.45 -17.38
CA TYR A 103 3.90 -6.41 -17.59
C TYR A 103 5.05 -6.46 -16.58
N MET A 104 4.82 -7.03 -15.38
CA MET A 104 5.92 -7.42 -14.50
C MET A 104 6.74 -8.51 -15.19
N ASN A 105 6.12 -9.62 -15.61
CA ASN A 105 6.83 -10.77 -16.18
C ASN A 105 7.64 -10.47 -17.45
N ASN A 106 7.20 -9.50 -18.26
CA ASN A 106 7.95 -9.07 -19.44
C ASN A 106 8.97 -7.95 -19.16
N LYS A 107 9.13 -7.54 -17.89
CA LYS A 107 10.05 -6.50 -17.40
C LYS A 107 9.74 -5.08 -17.91
N THR A 108 8.50 -4.81 -18.35
CA THR A 108 8.05 -3.45 -18.70
C THR A 108 7.71 -2.63 -17.46
N ILE A 109 7.25 -3.30 -16.40
CA ILE A 109 7.01 -2.75 -15.07
C ILE A 109 8.09 -3.28 -14.12
N THR A 110 8.69 -2.38 -13.34
CA THR A 110 9.73 -2.68 -12.34
C THR A 110 9.23 -2.34 -10.93
N GLU A 111 10.02 -2.64 -9.89
CA GLU A 111 9.67 -2.25 -8.50
C GLU A 111 9.62 -0.73 -8.30
N ASN A 112 10.17 0.06 -9.23
CA ASN A 112 10.00 1.52 -9.23
C ASN A 112 8.62 1.95 -9.74
N ASP A 113 7.90 1.07 -10.44
CA ASP A 113 6.62 1.37 -11.09
C ASP A 113 5.41 0.83 -10.34
N ILE A 114 5.59 -0.26 -9.59
CA ILE A 114 4.52 -0.95 -8.86
C ILE A 114 5.05 -1.47 -7.51
N ARG A 115 4.21 -1.37 -6.49
CA ARG A 115 4.42 -1.98 -5.17
C ARG A 115 3.27 -2.92 -4.87
N LEU A 116 3.59 -4.12 -4.43
CA LEU A 116 2.63 -5.19 -4.11
C LEU A 116 2.53 -5.36 -2.59
N PHE A 117 1.32 -5.58 -2.10
CA PHE A 117 1.02 -5.68 -0.67
C PHE A 117 0.18 -6.91 -0.37
N ILE A 118 0.38 -7.50 0.81
CA ILE A 118 -0.59 -8.39 1.45
C ILE A 118 -1.30 -7.60 2.53
N GLY A 119 -2.64 -7.60 2.47
CA GLY A 119 -3.47 -6.85 3.39
C GLY A 119 -3.30 -5.32 3.29
N TYR A 120 -4.08 -4.63 4.12
CA TYR A 120 -4.13 -3.17 4.19
C TYR A 120 -4.42 -2.68 5.62
N CYS A 121 -4.29 -1.37 5.84
CA CYS A 121 -4.71 -0.68 7.05
C CYS A 121 -6.03 0.03 6.78
N GLY A 122 -7.02 -0.20 7.62
CA GLY A 122 -8.34 0.39 7.50
C GLY A 122 -8.71 1.09 8.80
N TRP A 123 -9.46 2.17 8.67
CA TRP A 123 -10.02 2.95 9.76
C TRP A 123 -11.50 3.12 9.52
N ASP A 124 -12.28 3.05 10.59
CA ASP A 124 -13.67 3.45 10.58
C ASP A 124 -13.80 4.98 10.48
N SER A 125 -15.04 5.46 10.37
CA SER A 125 -15.34 6.88 10.22
C SER A 125 -14.74 7.69 11.37
N PHE A 126 -13.96 8.71 11.02
CA PHE A 126 -13.26 9.63 11.95
C PHE A 126 -12.11 9.02 12.78
N GLU A 127 -11.93 7.70 12.78
CA GLU A 127 -10.92 7.03 13.63
C GLU A 127 -9.50 7.48 13.28
N LEU A 128 -9.17 7.63 12.00
CA LEU A 128 -7.83 8.11 11.61
C LEU A 128 -7.58 9.56 12.05
N GLU A 129 -8.61 10.43 11.98
CA GLU A 129 -8.50 11.81 12.47
C GLU A 129 -8.27 11.85 13.99
N GLU A 130 -8.95 10.97 14.72
CA GLU A 130 -8.82 10.82 16.18
C GLU A 130 -7.42 10.31 16.54
N GLU A 131 -6.92 9.25 15.88
CA GLU A 131 -5.58 8.72 16.15
C GLU A 131 -4.47 9.74 15.86
N ILE A 132 -4.64 10.59 14.84
CA ILE A 132 -3.71 11.71 14.58
C ILE A 132 -3.81 12.76 15.68
N ALA A 133 -5.02 13.13 16.11
CA ALA A 133 -5.23 14.09 17.18
C ALA A 133 -4.68 13.60 18.54
N GLU A 134 -4.72 12.29 18.79
CA GLU A 134 -4.15 11.63 19.96
C GLU A 134 -2.62 11.47 19.89
N GLY A 135 -2.04 11.69 18.71
CA GLY A 135 -0.59 11.65 18.48
C GLY A 135 -0.04 10.26 18.17
N SER A 136 -0.88 9.29 17.83
CA SER A 136 -0.44 7.96 17.36
C SER A 136 0.26 8.05 16.00
N TRP A 137 -0.14 9.03 15.18
CA TRP A 137 0.41 9.26 13.85
C TRP A 137 0.86 10.70 13.64
N GLU A 138 2.01 10.86 12.97
CA GLU A 138 2.48 12.15 12.47
C GLU A 138 2.35 12.22 10.95
N ILE A 139 1.73 13.29 10.43
CA ILE A 139 1.67 13.56 9.00
C ILE A 139 3.06 13.98 8.51
N VAL A 140 3.54 13.35 7.43
CA VAL A 140 4.84 13.66 6.83
C VAL A 140 4.69 14.14 5.38
N GLU A 141 5.40 15.21 5.03
CA GLU A 141 5.32 15.83 3.69
C GLU A 141 6.02 15.01 2.59
N ASN A 142 6.99 14.18 2.96
CA ASN A 142 7.83 13.43 2.01
C ASN A 142 7.92 11.96 2.43
N GLY A 143 6.99 11.14 1.95
CA GLY A 143 7.12 9.68 2.01
C GLY A 143 7.72 9.10 0.73
N ASN A 144 8.35 7.93 0.84
CA ASN A 144 8.83 7.17 -0.31
C ASN A 144 7.94 5.94 -0.53
N LEU A 145 7.27 5.88 -1.69
CA LEU A 145 6.47 4.74 -2.11
C LEU A 145 7.18 3.83 -3.13
N PHE A 146 8.29 4.27 -3.71
CA PHE A 146 9.07 3.55 -4.72
C PHE A 146 10.55 3.91 -4.62
#